data_AF-A0A9N7JLY9-F1
#
_entry.id   AF-A0A9N7JLY9-F1
#
_cell.length_a   1.000
_cell.length_b   1.000
_cell.length_c   1.000
_cell.angle_alpha   90.00
_cell.angle_beta   90.00
_cell.angle_gamma   90.00
#
_symmetry.space_group_name_H-M   'P 1'
#
loop_
_entity.id
_entity.type
_entity.pdbx_description
1 polymer ?
#
loop_
_entity_poly.entity_id
_entity_poly.type
_entity_poly.pdbx_seq_one_letter_code
_entity_poly.pdbx_strand_id
1 'polypeptide(L)'
;MFKELISKKELLEVMGISYGQLYRWKRKGLIPEEWFIKKSVSTGQETFFPKEKVLERIRIILELKSDASLDELAHRFSNNIKDIKINRDYIINSNIVPEQIVKMFEEIIEVDTLYDESNLFALFIYQELLKIGLLNLEEVKNITLSTVRDYKKIQDKDYTLIIKRKLGICFYYAINGDEELFEDNEAILIYKIIIKRIIEKVNNLK
;
A
#
# COMPACT_ATOMS: atom_id res chain seq x y z
N MET A 1 -5.30 -6.33 21.24
CA MET A 1 -5.18 -7.68 21.83
C MET A 1 -5.18 -8.66 20.66
N PHE A 2 -4.14 -9.46 20.46
CA PHE A 2 -4.10 -10.44 19.36
C PHE A 2 -5.15 -11.52 19.61
N LYS A 3 -6.08 -11.72 18.68
CA LYS A 3 -7.24 -12.61 18.86
C LYS A 3 -6.84 -14.09 18.94
N GLU A 4 -5.77 -14.50 18.25
CA GLU A 4 -5.23 -15.87 18.29
C GLU A 4 -3.70 -15.88 18.40
N LEU A 5 -3.19 -16.83 19.21
CA LEU A 5 -1.77 -17.08 19.39
C LEU A 5 -1.43 -18.51 18.96
N ILE A 6 -0.25 -18.69 18.38
CA ILE A 6 0.31 -19.99 18.02
C ILE A 6 1.56 -20.26 18.85
N SER A 7 1.74 -21.50 19.33
CA SER A 7 2.96 -21.86 20.05
C SER A 7 4.15 -21.96 19.10
N LYS A 8 5.38 -21.74 19.60
CA LYS A 8 6.60 -21.94 18.81
C LYS A 8 6.65 -23.34 18.18
N LYS A 9 6.26 -24.37 18.93
CA LYS A 9 6.30 -25.76 18.45
C LYS A 9 5.38 -25.95 17.24
N GLU A 10 4.13 -25.51 17.39
CA GLU A 10 3.12 -25.58 16.34
C GLU A 10 3.49 -24.71 15.13
N LEU A 11 4.07 -23.53 15.34
CA LEU A 11 4.55 -22.68 14.26
C LEU A 11 5.61 -23.35 13.38
N LEU A 12 6.59 -24.01 13.99
CA LEU A 12 7.65 -24.72 13.27
C LEU A 12 7.09 -25.89 12.45
N GLU A 13 6.09 -26.59 13.00
CA GLU A 13 5.42 -27.72 12.36
C GLU A 13 4.55 -27.28 11.17
N VAL A 14 3.67 -26.30 11.38
CA VAL A 14 2.75 -25.78 10.34
C VAL A 14 3.51 -25.18 9.16
N MET A 15 4.60 -24.46 9.42
CA MET A 15 5.37 -23.78 8.37
C MET A 15 6.51 -24.62 7.80
N GLY A 16 6.77 -25.81 8.34
CA GLY A 16 7.86 -26.67 7.89
C GLY A 16 9.26 -26.04 8.02
N ILE A 17 9.46 -25.18 9.02
CA ILE A 17 10.74 -24.48 9.25
C ILE A 17 11.47 -25.02 10.48
N SER A 18 12.80 -24.95 10.46
CA SER A 18 13.62 -25.31 11.62
C SER A 18 13.70 -24.17 12.65
N TYR A 19 13.95 -24.54 13.91
CA TYR A 19 14.21 -23.57 14.97
C TYR A 19 15.37 -22.59 14.63
N GLY A 20 16.42 -23.10 13.96
CA GLY A 20 17.55 -22.30 13.52
C GLY A 20 17.18 -21.24 12.47
N GLN A 21 16.26 -21.58 11.54
CA GLN A 21 15.74 -20.62 10.55
C GLN A 21 14.98 -19.50 11.24
N LEU A 22 14.03 -19.84 12.11
CA LEU A 22 13.23 -18.87 12.87
C LEU A 22 14.13 -17.90 13.67
N TYR A 23 15.16 -18.43 14.33
CA TYR A 23 16.08 -17.62 15.13
C TYR A 23 17.03 -16.77 14.26
N ARG A 24 17.47 -17.28 13.09
CA ARG A 24 18.26 -16.51 12.13
C ARG A 24 17.44 -15.33 11.60
N TRP A 25 16.16 -15.54 11.30
CA TRP A 25 15.24 -14.50 10.83
C TRP A 25 14.95 -13.45 11.89
N LYS A 26 14.80 -13.86 13.16
CA LYS A 26 14.75 -12.93 14.30
C LYS A 26 15.99 -12.01 14.33
N ARG A 27 17.20 -12.58 14.31
CA ARG A 27 18.45 -11.80 14.38
C ARG A 27 18.67 -10.86 13.19
N LYS A 28 18.13 -11.22 12.02
CA LYS A 28 18.16 -10.39 10.81
C LYS A 28 17.02 -9.36 10.75
N GLY A 29 16.14 -9.29 11.76
CA GLY A 29 15.02 -8.34 11.78
C GLY A 29 13.84 -8.70 10.87
N LEU A 30 13.81 -9.91 10.30
CA LEU A 30 12.71 -10.37 9.42
C LEU A 30 11.42 -10.66 10.20
N ILE A 31 11.56 -11.07 11.46
CA ILE A 31 10.45 -11.30 12.38
C ILE A 31 10.66 -10.37 13.58
N PRO A 32 9.72 -9.44 13.85
CA PRO A 32 9.87 -8.49 14.94
C PRO A 32 10.01 -9.17 16.31
N GLU A 33 10.87 -8.64 17.18
CA GLU A 33 11.12 -9.23 18.50
C GLU A 33 9.87 -9.21 19.39
N GLU A 34 9.02 -8.20 19.24
CA GLU A 34 7.79 -8.05 20.02
C GLU A 34 6.74 -9.14 19.71
N TRP A 35 6.91 -9.90 18.62
CA TRP A 35 6.07 -11.06 18.32
C TRP A 35 6.46 -12.30 19.15
N PHE A 36 7.63 -12.31 19.80
CA PHE A 36 8.09 -13.41 20.65
C PHE A 36 7.55 -13.27 22.08
N ILE A 37 6.27 -13.59 22.25
CA ILE A 37 5.56 -13.43 23.52
C ILE A 37 5.86 -14.62 24.43
N LYS A 38 6.66 -14.39 25.48
CA LYS A 38 6.92 -15.42 26.49
C LYS A 38 5.75 -15.53 27.47
N LYS A 39 5.21 -16.74 27.63
CA LYS A 39 4.16 -17.05 28.62
C LYS A 39 4.61 -18.20 29.52
N SER A 40 4.26 -18.12 30.79
CA SER A 40 4.42 -19.23 31.74
C SER A 40 3.32 -20.27 31.48
N VAL A 41 3.73 -21.53 31.35
CA VAL A 41 2.86 -22.70 31.19
C VAL A 41 3.20 -23.72 32.29
N SER A 42 2.35 -24.74 32.47
CA SER A 42 2.50 -25.75 33.53
C SER A 42 3.84 -26.50 33.48
N THR A 43 4.49 -26.58 32.32
CA THR A 43 5.76 -27.27 32.08
C THR A 43 6.96 -26.32 31.98
N GLY A 44 6.79 -25.01 32.23
CA GLY A 44 7.87 -24.02 32.20
C GLY A 44 7.49 -22.73 31.50
N GLN A 45 8.37 -22.21 30.62
CA GLN A 45 8.12 -21.01 29.84
C GLN A 45 8.08 -21.35 28.35
N GLU A 46 6.97 -21.00 27.70
CA GLU A 46 6.77 -21.18 26.26
C GLU A 46 6.75 -19.84 25.54
N THR A 47 7.08 -19.87 24.25
CA THR A 47 7.00 -18.69 23.38
C THR A 47 5.83 -18.85 22.44
N PHE A 48 4.99 -17.83 22.40
CA PHE A 48 3.82 -17.71 21.55
C PHE A 48 4.01 -16.55 20.57
N PHE A 49 3.29 -16.63 19.46
CA PHE A 49 3.32 -15.64 18.39
C PHE A 49 1.89 -15.26 18.00
N PRO A 50 1.64 -14.03 17.52
CA PRO A 50 0.39 -13.67 16.88
C PRO A 50 0.18 -14.55 15.63
N LYS A 51 -0.78 -15.47 15.68
CA LYS A 51 -0.89 -16.59 14.74
C LYS A 51 -0.95 -16.14 13.29
N GLU A 52 -1.92 -15.31 12.93
CA GLU A 52 -2.10 -14.84 11.55
C GLU A 52 -0.87 -14.08 11.04
N LYS A 53 -0.35 -13.14 11.84
CA LYS A 53 0.79 -12.30 11.44
C LYS A 53 2.06 -13.11 11.21
N VAL A 54 2.35 -14.06 12.09
CA VAL A 54 3.59 -14.82 12.01
C VAL A 54 3.55 -15.85 10.88
N LEU A 55 2.40 -16.48 10.64
CA LEU A 55 2.23 -17.44 9.55
C LEU A 55 2.40 -16.73 8.21
N GLU A 56 1.73 -15.60 8.03
CA GLU A 56 1.81 -14.83 6.79
C GLU A 56 3.23 -14.31 6.55
N ARG A 57 3.89 -13.78 7.58
CA ARG A 57 5.29 -13.35 7.47
C ARG A 57 6.21 -14.49 7.03
N ILE A 58 6.05 -15.69 7.60
CA ILE A 58 6.91 -16.81 7.26
C ILE A 58 6.63 -17.31 5.83
N ARG A 59 5.38 -17.28 5.34
CA ARG A 59 5.08 -17.60 3.93
C ARG A 59 5.84 -16.67 3.00
N ILE A 60 5.73 -15.35 3.22
CA ILE A 60 6.43 -14.35 2.41
C ILE A 60 7.96 -14.56 2.46
N ILE A 61 8.53 -14.86 3.64
CA ILE A 61 9.96 -15.15 3.76
C ILE A 61 10.34 -16.39 2.94
N LEU A 62 9.52 -17.44 2.95
CA LEU A 62 9.78 -18.68 2.20
C LEU A 62 9.66 -18.47 0.70
N GLU A 63 8.63 -17.76 0.24
CA GLU A 63 8.42 -17.41 -1.17
C GLU A 63 9.55 -16.55 -1.71
N LEU A 64 9.98 -15.51 -1.00
CA LEU A 64 11.00 -14.59 -1.52
C LEU A 64 12.43 -15.11 -1.39
N LYS A 65 12.67 -16.16 -0.58
CA LYS A 65 14.00 -16.75 -0.39
C LYS A 65 14.47 -17.51 -1.64
N SER A 66 13.60 -17.87 -2.58
CA SER A 66 14.02 -18.42 -3.88
C SER A 66 14.78 -17.39 -4.71
N ASP A 67 14.44 -16.10 -4.57
CA ASP A 67 14.84 -15.06 -5.52
C ASP A 67 15.70 -13.94 -4.92
N ALA A 68 15.82 -13.84 -3.58
CA ALA A 68 16.54 -12.74 -2.91
C ALA A 68 17.39 -13.16 -1.70
N SER A 69 18.38 -12.33 -1.35
CA SER A 69 19.24 -12.54 -0.17
C SER A 69 18.52 -12.18 1.15
N LEU A 70 18.90 -12.82 2.26
CA LEU A 70 18.30 -12.55 3.58
C LEU A 70 18.46 -11.10 4.06
N ASP A 71 19.53 -10.42 3.63
CA ASP A 71 19.78 -9.02 3.97
C ASP A 71 18.91 -8.07 3.14
N GLU A 72 18.64 -8.41 1.88
CA GLU A 72 17.69 -7.69 1.04
C GLU A 72 16.26 -7.84 1.55
N LEU A 73 15.89 -9.04 2.00
CA LEU A 73 14.61 -9.27 2.69
C LEU A 73 14.50 -8.45 3.98
N ALA A 74 15.59 -8.34 4.74
CA ALA A 74 15.62 -7.53 5.96
C ALA A 74 15.39 -6.06 5.66
N HIS A 75 16.01 -5.52 4.61
CA HIS A 75 15.75 -4.16 4.15
C HIS A 75 14.30 -3.95 3.70
N ARG A 76 13.71 -4.93 3.01
CA ARG A 76 12.30 -4.90 2.58
C ARG A 76 11.31 -4.95 3.74
N PHE A 77 11.68 -5.55 4.87
CA PHE A 77 10.83 -5.61 6.07
C PHE A 77 11.12 -4.52 7.12
N SER A 78 12.34 -3.96 7.14
CA SER A 78 12.74 -2.86 8.03
C SER A 78 12.20 -1.50 7.56
N ASN A 79 12.02 -1.33 6.26
CA ASN A 79 11.22 -0.22 5.72
C ASN A 79 9.75 -0.58 5.93
N ASN A 80 9.23 -0.28 7.11
CA ASN A 80 7.82 -0.30 7.50
C ASN A 80 6.97 -1.46 6.99
N ILE A 81 6.39 -2.20 7.93
CA ILE A 81 5.26 -3.13 7.73
C ILE A 81 3.97 -2.33 7.41
N LYS A 82 4.05 -1.46 6.41
CA LYS A 82 2.96 -0.68 5.84
C LYS A 82 3.01 -0.64 4.32
N ASP A 83 4.08 -1.04 3.63
CA ASP A 83 4.12 -0.95 2.17
C ASP A 83 3.32 -2.12 1.54
N ILE A 84 2.08 -1.84 1.15
CA ILE A 84 1.29 -2.72 0.29
C ILE A 84 2.08 -3.01 -0.98
N LYS A 85 2.13 -4.28 -1.39
CA LYS A 85 2.53 -4.67 -2.73
C LYS A 85 1.48 -5.62 -3.31
N ILE A 86 0.62 -5.12 -4.19
CA ILE A 86 -0.43 -5.90 -4.85
C ILE A 86 0.03 -6.35 -6.23
N ASN A 87 -0.17 -7.63 -6.54
CA ASN A 87 0.08 -8.14 -7.89
C ASN A 87 -0.97 -7.61 -8.88
N ARG A 88 -0.51 -7.18 -10.06
CA ARG A 88 -1.34 -6.80 -11.21
C ARG A 88 -2.50 -7.78 -11.48
N ASP A 89 -2.24 -9.08 -11.43
CA ASP A 89 -3.25 -10.11 -11.67
C ASP A 89 -4.37 -10.07 -10.63
N TYR A 90 -4.05 -9.76 -9.37
CA TYR A 90 -5.06 -9.60 -8.32
C TYR A 90 -5.96 -8.38 -8.58
N ILE A 91 -5.40 -7.27 -9.07
CA ILE A 91 -6.15 -6.05 -9.43
C ILE A 91 -7.20 -6.37 -10.50
N ILE A 92 -6.79 -7.13 -11.52
CA ILE A 92 -7.63 -7.47 -12.68
C ILE A 92 -8.64 -8.56 -12.33
N ASN A 93 -8.19 -9.69 -11.78
CA ASN A 93 -9.03 -10.86 -11.52
C ASN A 93 -10.08 -10.60 -10.44
N SER A 94 -9.76 -9.75 -9.46
CA SER A 94 -10.72 -9.31 -8.43
C SER A 94 -11.61 -8.16 -8.89
N ASN A 95 -11.52 -7.74 -10.16
CA ASN A 95 -12.26 -6.64 -10.76
C ASN A 95 -12.17 -5.32 -9.97
N ILE A 96 -11.00 -5.06 -9.36
CA ILE A 96 -10.74 -3.84 -8.59
C ILE A 96 -10.63 -2.66 -9.57
N VAL A 97 -9.86 -2.84 -10.64
CA VAL A 97 -9.74 -1.91 -11.75
C VAL A 97 -9.84 -2.68 -13.07
N PRO A 98 -10.66 -2.21 -14.04
CA PRO A 98 -10.72 -2.83 -15.37
C PRO A 98 -9.35 -2.91 -16.04
N GLU A 99 -9.05 -4.03 -16.69
CA GLU A 99 -7.76 -4.29 -17.33
C GLU A 99 -7.34 -3.18 -18.31
N GLN A 100 -8.28 -2.62 -19.06
CA GLN A 100 -8.00 -1.53 -19.99
C GLN A 100 -7.45 -0.29 -19.27
N ILE A 101 -7.99 0.06 -18.10
CA ILE A 101 -7.53 1.21 -17.31
C ILE A 101 -6.14 0.93 -16.74
N VAL A 102 -5.89 -0.30 -16.28
CA VAL A 102 -4.57 -0.72 -15.79
C VAL A 102 -3.52 -0.59 -16.90
N LYS A 103 -3.80 -1.09 -18.10
CA LYS A 103 -2.88 -0.97 -19.25
C LYS A 103 -2.57 0.48 -19.61
N MET A 104 -3.60 1.34 -19.69
CA MET A 104 -3.40 2.77 -20.00
C MET A 104 -2.63 3.50 -18.90
N PHE A 105 -2.77 3.08 -17.65
CA PHE A 105 -1.98 3.62 -16.53
C PHE A 105 -0.50 3.21 -16.62
N GLU A 106 -0.23 1.95 -16.97
CA GLU A 106 1.13 1.40 -17.15
C GLU A 106 1.89 2.08 -18.30
N GLU A 107 1.21 2.72 -19.26
CA GLU A 107 1.83 3.56 -20.28
C GLU A 107 2.33 4.92 -19.75
N ILE A 108 1.81 5.36 -18.60
CA ILE A 108 2.13 6.66 -17.98
C ILE A 108 3.13 6.49 -16.84
N ILE A 109 2.93 5.46 -16.02
CA ILE A 109 3.75 5.15 -14.86
C ILE A 109 4.43 3.81 -15.12
N GLU A 110 5.76 3.79 -15.06
CA GLU A 110 6.53 2.55 -15.11
C GLU A 110 6.25 1.74 -13.84
N VAL A 111 5.47 0.67 -13.98
CA VAL A 111 5.19 -0.30 -12.92
C VAL A 111 5.54 -1.69 -13.44
N ASP A 112 6.23 -2.47 -12.60
CA ASP A 112 6.45 -3.89 -12.83
C ASP A 112 5.15 -4.69 -12.59
N THR A 113 5.25 -5.96 -12.20
CA THR A 113 4.10 -6.78 -11.82
C THR A 113 3.50 -6.46 -10.45
N LEU A 114 4.23 -5.70 -9.61
CA LEU A 114 3.84 -5.38 -8.24
C LEU A 114 3.58 -3.87 -8.08
N TYR A 115 2.36 -3.54 -7.68
CA TYR A 115 1.92 -2.18 -7.37
C TYR A 115 2.15 -1.87 -5.90
N ASP A 116 2.96 -0.85 -5.63
CA ASP A 116 3.11 -0.30 -4.28
C ASP A 116 1.95 0.63 -3.88
N GLU A 117 1.93 1.11 -2.64
CA GLU A 117 0.88 2.03 -2.18
C GLU A 117 0.75 3.30 -3.04
N SER A 118 1.87 3.86 -3.47
CA SER A 118 1.90 5.09 -4.28
C SER A 118 1.27 4.85 -5.65
N ASN A 119 1.61 3.73 -6.28
CA ASN A 119 1.09 3.33 -7.58
C ASN A 119 -0.38 2.92 -7.50
N LEU A 120 -0.81 2.22 -6.45
CA LEU A 120 -2.24 1.92 -6.22
C LEU A 120 -3.07 3.19 -6.00
N PHE A 121 -2.55 4.11 -5.19
CA PHE A 121 -3.18 5.39 -4.95
C PHE A 121 -3.35 6.19 -6.25
N ALA A 122 -2.28 6.30 -7.04
CA ALA A 122 -2.31 6.97 -8.33
C ALA A 122 -3.25 6.27 -9.34
N LEU A 123 -3.27 4.93 -9.36
CA LEU A 123 -4.17 4.15 -10.21
C LEU A 123 -5.64 4.41 -9.89
N PHE A 124 -6.00 4.54 -8.61
CA PHE A 124 -7.37 4.87 -8.21
C PHE A 124 -7.77 6.29 -8.57
N ILE A 125 -6.86 7.26 -8.42
CA ILE A 125 -7.11 8.62 -8.92
C ILE A 125 -7.27 8.58 -10.44
N TYR A 126 -6.36 7.94 -11.16
CA TYR A 126 -6.42 7.79 -12.62
C TYR A 126 -7.77 7.20 -13.08
N GLN A 127 -8.20 6.11 -12.46
CA GLN A 127 -9.50 5.48 -12.73
C GLN A 127 -10.67 6.44 -12.45
N GLU A 128 -10.64 7.18 -11.35
CA GLU A 128 -11.70 8.13 -10.98
C GLU A 128 -11.77 9.29 -12.00
N LEU A 129 -10.62 9.83 -12.41
CA LEU A 129 -10.52 10.90 -13.41
C LEU A 129 -10.99 10.46 -14.81
N LEU A 130 -10.68 9.22 -15.23
CA LEU A 130 -11.20 8.69 -16.49
C LEU A 130 -12.73 8.50 -16.44
N LYS A 131 -13.24 7.99 -15.32
CA LYS A 131 -14.69 7.71 -15.16
C LYS A 131 -15.55 8.96 -15.20
N ILE A 132 -15.06 10.09 -14.69
CA ILE A 132 -15.83 11.34 -14.71
C ILE A 132 -15.95 11.93 -16.12
N GLY A 133 -15.00 11.65 -17.02
CA GLY A 133 -15.04 12.11 -18.42
C GLY A 133 -14.97 13.63 -18.62
N LEU A 134 -14.58 14.41 -17.60
CA LEU A 134 -14.51 15.88 -17.66
C LEU A 134 -13.13 16.41 -18.10
N LEU A 135 -12.13 15.54 -18.14
CA LEU A 135 -10.73 15.86 -18.40
C LEU A 135 -10.26 15.15 -19.67
N ASN A 136 -9.34 15.79 -20.39
CA ASN A 136 -8.66 15.13 -21.50
C ASN A 136 -7.52 14.23 -20.99
N LEU A 137 -7.00 13.35 -21.85
CA LEU A 137 -5.98 12.37 -21.46
C LEU A 137 -4.68 13.02 -20.95
N GLU A 138 -4.29 14.17 -21.49
CA GLU A 138 -3.08 14.89 -21.06
C GLU A 138 -3.26 15.51 -19.67
N GLU A 139 -4.44 16.06 -19.36
CA GLU A 139 -4.78 16.55 -18.02
C GLU A 139 -4.77 15.41 -16.99
N VAL A 140 -5.41 14.29 -17.33
CA VAL A 140 -5.43 13.08 -16.48
C VAL A 140 -4.01 12.58 -16.22
N LYS A 141 -3.17 12.49 -17.26
CA LYS A 141 -1.77 12.10 -17.17
C LYS A 141 -1.00 13.01 -16.22
N ASN A 142 -1.11 14.33 -16.39
CA ASN A 142 -0.39 15.30 -15.56
C ASN A 142 -0.78 15.24 -14.08
N ILE A 143 -2.09 15.07 -13.80
CA ILE A 143 -2.56 14.88 -12.41
C ILE A 143 -1.99 13.58 -11.84
N THR A 144 -2.03 12.49 -12.61
CA THR A 144 -1.54 11.17 -12.19
C THR A 144 -0.06 11.22 -11.83
N LEU A 145 0.79 11.82 -12.68
CA LEU A 145 2.21 12.00 -12.41
C LEU A 145 2.45 12.82 -11.13
N SER A 146 1.67 13.89 -10.92
CA SER A 146 1.76 14.68 -9.69
C SER A 146 1.36 13.89 -8.44
N THR A 147 0.38 12.98 -8.54
CA THR A 147 -0.04 12.15 -7.40
C THR A 147 1.04 11.16 -6.96
N VAL A 148 1.75 10.52 -7.89
CA VAL A 148 2.89 9.63 -7.58
C VAL A 148 4.03 10.43 -6.95
N ARG A 149 4.42 11.55 -7.58
CA ARG A 149 5.53 12.39 -7.11
C ARG A 149 5.34 12.87 -5.67
N ASP A 150 4.13 13.30 -5.33
CA ASP A 150 3.84 13.96 -4.06
C ASP A 150 3.13 13.06 -3.03
N TYR A 151 2.96 11.76 -3.31
CA TYR A 151 2.27 10.78 -2.46
C TYR A 151 2.70 10.86 -0.97
N LYS A 152 4.00 10.83 -0.70
CA LYS A 152 4.55 10.88 0.67
C LYS A 152 4.16 12.15 1.44
N LYS A 153 3.87 13.26 0.74
CA LYS A 153 3.46 14.52 1.36
C LYS A 153 1.98 14.55 1.71
N ILE A 154 1.18 13.77 1.00
CA ILE A 154 -0.29 13.78 1.08
C ILE A 154 -0.88 12.60 1.87
N GLN A 155 -0.17 11.47 1.98
CA GLN A 155 -0.69 10.22 2.55
C GLN A 155 -1.17 10.32 4.02
N ASP A 156 -0.61 11.23 4.82
CA ASP A 156 -0.87 11.31 6.26
C ASP A 156 -1.73 12.52 6.66
N LYS A 157 -2.31 13.24 5.68
CA LYS A 157 -3.07 14.48 5.93
C LYS A 157 -4.42 14.46 5.21
N ASP A 158 -5.38 15.21 5.76
CA ASP A 158 -6.72 15.36 5.20
C ASP A 158 -6.73 16.35 4.00
N TYR A 159 -5.94 16.02 2.97
CA TYR A 159 -5.93 16.80 1.74
C TYR A 159 -7.17 16.55 0.88
N THR A 160 -7.52 17.56 0.12
CA THR A 160 -8.44 17.45 -1.01
C THR A 160 -7.77 17.97 -2.27
N LEU A 161 -7.75 17.15 -3.32
CA LEU A 161 -7.36 17.56 -4.66
C LEU A 161 -8.52 18.31 -5.32
N ILE A 162 -8.25 19.56 -5.69
CA ILE A 162 -9.17 20.45 -6.38
C ILE A 162 -8.70 20.58 -7.83
N ILE A 163 -9.63 20.44 -8.77
CA ILE A 163 -9.37 20.59 -10.21
C ILE A 163 -10.32 21.67 -10.72
N LYS A 164 -9.76 22.78 -11.22
CA LYS A 164 -10.50 23.92 -11.75
C LYS A 164 -10.11 24.19 -13.21
N ARG A 165 -10.97 24.90 -13.93
CA ARG A 165 -10.71 25.35 -15.29
C ARG A 165 -11.08 26.81 -15.44
N LYS A 166 -10.19 27.59 -16.06
CA LYS A 166 -10.45 28.99 -16.42
C LYS A 166 -9.99 29.22 -17.85
N LEU A 167 -10.86 29.83 -18.67
CA LEU A 167 -10.57 30.12 -20.09
C LEU A 167 -10.07 28.89 -20.89
N GLY A 168 -10.62 27.71 -20.59
CA GLY A 168 -10.20 26.45 -21.23
C GLY A 168 -8.95 25.80 -20.63
N ILE A 169 -8.21 26.48 -19.75
CA ILE A 169 -6.98 25.99 -19.13
C ILE A 169 -7.33 25.28 -17.82
N CYS A 170 -6.99 24.00 -17.72
CA CYS A 170 -7.12 23.21 -16.49
C CYS A 170 -5.92 23.44 -15.57
N PHE A 171 -6.20 23.57 -14.28
CA PHE A 171 -5.21 23.61 -13.22
C PHE A 171 -5.72 22.87 -12.00
N TYR A 172 -4.79 22.40 -11.16
CA TYR A 172 -5.13 21.58 -10.01
C TYR A 172 -4.16 21.82 -8.86
N TYR A 173 -4.64 21.63 -7.64
CA TYR A 173 -3.87 21.80 -6.42
C TYR A 173 -4.49 20.99 -5.28
N ALA A 174 -3.68 20.66 -4.28
CA ALA A 174 -4.15 19.98 -3.08
C ALA A 174 -4.21 20.96 -1.91
N ILE A 175 -5.35 21.05 -1.24
CA ILE A 175 -5.56 21.87 -0.04
C ILE A 175 -5.80 21.00 1.18
N ASN A 176 -5.30 21.43 2.34
CA ASN A 176 -5.60 20.79 3.62
C ASN A 176 -6.61 21.68 4.35
N GLY A 177 -7.81 21.16 4.59
CA GLY A 177 -8.97 21.94 5.03
C GLY A 177 -9.78 22.52 3.85
N ASP A 178 -10.83 23.29 4.18
CA ASP A 178 -11.80 23.82 3.21
C ASP A 178 -11.70 25.35 3.02
N GLU A 179 -10.75 26.03 3.68
CA GLU A 179 -10.59 27.49 3.54
C GLU A 179 -9.71 27.84 2.34
N GLU A 180 -10.30 28.46 1.31
CA GLU A 180 -9.58 29.14 0.23
C GLU A 180 -9.48 30.63 0.55
N LEU A 181 -8.29 31.12 0.92
CA LEU A 181 -8.09 32.51 1.34
C LEU A 181 -8.14 33.52 0.17
N PHE A 182 -8.06 33.05 -1.08
CA PHE A 182 -8.17 33.84 -2.31
C PHE A 182 -8.71 32.98 -3.46
N GLU A 183 -9.97 33.17 -3.84
CA GLU A 183 -10.59 32.44 -4.95
C GLU A 183 -10.75 33.33 -6.20
N ASP A 184 -10.41 32.78 -7.36
CA ASP A 184 -10.72 33.36 -8.66
C ASP A 184 -12.17 33.01 -9.03
N ASN A 185 -13.10 33.96 -8.87
CA ASN A 185 -14.53 33.75 -9.10
C ASN A 185 -14.88 33.37 -10.56
N GLU A 186 -13.97 33.55 -11.52
CA GLU A 186 -14.18 33.13 -12.91
C GLU A 186 -13.70 31.69 -13.18
N ALA A 187 -12.97 31.09 -12.23
CA ALA A 187 -12.53 29.70 -12.34
C ALA A 187 -13.67 28.74 -11.99
N ILE A 188 -13.91 27.76 -12.86
CA ILE A 188 -14.99 26.77 -12.68
C ILE A 188 -14.40 25.53 -12.02
N LEU A 189 -15.00 25.09 -10.91
CA LEU A 189 -14.69 23.79 -10.30
C LEU A 189 -15.13 22.65 -11.23
N ILE A 190 -14.17 21.83 -11.66
CA ILE A 190 -14.40 20.67 -12.51
C ILE A 190 -14.64 19.43 -11.64
N TYR A 191 -13.77 19.19 -10.66
CA TYR A 191 -13.89 18.01 -9.79
C TYR A 191 -13.14 18.20 -8.47
N LYS A 192 -13.60 17.49 -7.42
CA LYS A 192 -13.02 17.47 -6.07
C LYS A 192 -12.79 16.01 -5.65
N ILE A 193 -11.56 15.65 -5.29
CA ILE A 193 -11.21 14.31 -4.79
C ILE A 193 -10.72 14.43 -3.35
N ILE A 194 -11.46 13.83 -2.42
CA ILE A 194 -11.04 13.69 -1.02
C ILE A 194 -9.94 12.61 -0.97
N ILE A 195 -8.70 13.01 -0.69
CA ILE A 195 -7.54 12.12 -0.77
C ILE A 195 -7.65 10.97 0.24
N LYS A 196 -8.15 11.26 1.45
CA LYS A 196 -8.38 10.25 2.50
C LYS A 196 -9.24 9.08 2.02
N ARG A 197 -10.29 9.34 1.24
CA ARG A 197 -11.17 8.30 0.69
C ARG A 197 -10.42 7.35 -0.24
N ILE A 198 -9.48 7.88 -1.02
CA ILE A 198 -8.65 7.05 -1.92
C ILE A 198 -7.65 6.23 -1.10
N ILE A 199 -7.03 6.84 -0.08
CA ILE A 199 -6.11 6.14 0.82
C ILE A 199 -6.81 5.01 1.58
N GLU A 200 -8.06 5.21 2.00
CA GLU A 200 -8.89 4.16 2.61
C GLU A 200 -9.14 3.00 1.63
N LYS A 201 -9.43 3.28 0.35
CA LYS A 201 -9.54 2.23 -0.68
C LYS A 201 -8.23 1.43 -0.81
N VAL A 202 -7.08 2.10 -0.81
CA VAL A 202 -5.76 1.45 -0.85
C VAL A 202 -5.56 0.58 0.39
N ASN A 203 -5.84 1.10 1.58
CA ASN A 203 -5.71 0.36 2.83
C ASN A 203 -6.66 -0.84 2.95
N ASN A 204 -7.84 -0.80 2.34
CA ASN A 204 -8.77 -1.94 2.30
C ASN A 204 -8.29 -3.11 1.44
N LEU A 205 -7.19 -2.94 0.69
CA LEU A 205 -6.52 -4.02 -0.02
C LEU A 205 -5.42 -4.71 0.82
N LYS A 206 -5.14 -4.22 2.05
CA LYS A 206 -4.29 -4.89 3.05
C LYS A 206 -5.03 -6.05 3.71
#